data_AF-A0A9X4IDD4-F1
#
_entry.id   AF-A0A9X4IDD4-F1
#
_cell.length_a   1.000
_cell.length_b   1.000
_cell.length_c   1.000
_cell.angle_alpha   90.00
_cell.angle_beta   90.00
_cell.angle_gamma   90.00
#
_symmetry.space_group_name_H-M   'P 1'
#
loop_
_entity.id
_entity.type
_entity.pdbx_description
1 polymer ?
#
loop_
_entity_poly.entity_id
_entity_poly.type
_entity_poly.pdbx_seq_one_letter_code
_entity_poly.pdbx_strand_id
1 'polypeptide(L)' 'MSELTELIRCETVGIVEETLDFMLNECSLDEAPDAAQVRAWQAVLTARGGRFIRLADMCADWLAENP' A
#
# COMPACT_ATOMS: atom_id res chain seq x y z
N MET A 1 -7.04 13.25 -0.03
CA MET A 1 -6.37 12.08 -0.64
C MET A 1 -4.89 12.36 -0.56
N SER A 2 -4.10 11.43 -0.01
CA SER A 2 -2.66 11.61 0.12
C SER A 2 -1.96 11.40 -1.23
N GLU A 3 -0.86 12.09 -1.48
CA GLU A 3 -0.04 11.97 -2.70
C GLU A 3 0.34 10.51 -2.99
N LEU A 4 0.60 9.74 -1.93
CA LEU A 4 0.92 8.31 -2.03
C LEU A 4 -0.25 7.47 -2.57
N THR A 5 -1.49 7.80 -2.21
CA THR A 5 -2.67 7.10 -2.71
C THR A 5 -2.89 7.37 -4.20
N GLU A 6 -2.55 8.58 -4.67
CA GLU A 6 -2.60 8.91 -6.09
C GLU A 6 -1.49 8.21 -6.89
N LEU A 7 -0.29 8.11 -6.31
CA LEU A 7 0.80 7.30 -6.85
C LEU A 7 0.35 5.85 -7.01
N ILE A 8 -0.18 5.24 -5.95
CA ILE A 8 -0.70 3.86 -5.97
C ILE A 8 -1.83 3.66 -6.97
N ARG A 9 -2.58 4.72 -7.32
CA ARG A 9 -3.65 4.65 -8.32
C ARG A 9 -3.13 4.69 -9.76
N CYS A 10 -2.15 5.55 -10.04
CA CYS A 10 -1.76 5.91 -11.41
C CYS A 10 -0.46 5.23 -11.87
N GLU A 11 0.47 4.95 -10.98
CA GLU A 11 1.80 4.45 -11.34
C GLU A 11 1.81 2.97 -11.74
N THR A 12 2.93 2.55 -12.32
CA THR A 12 3.14 1.16 -12.74
C THR A 12 3.28 0.21 -11.55
N VAL A 13 3.04 -1.09 -11.78
CA VAL A 13 3.12 -2.10 -10.70
C VAL A 13 4.49 -2.12 -10.02
N GLY A 14 5.59 -1.90 -10.75
CA GLY A 14 6.94 -1.89 -10.16
C GLY A 14 7.14 -0.71 -9.21
N ILE A 15 6.79 0.50 -9.65
CA ILE A 15 6.92 1.70 -8.82
C ILE A 15 6.00 1.63 -7.59
N VAL A 16 4.79 1.11 -7.77
CA VAL A 16 3.86 0.91 -6.66
C VAL A 16 4.38 -0.13 -5.68
N GLU A 17 4.93 -1.25 -6.15
CA GLU A 17 5.54 -2.30 -5.31
C GLU A 17 6.70 -1.76 -4.48
N GLU A 18 7.67 -1.08 -5.10
CA GLU A 18 8.82 -0.48 -4.40
C GLU A 18 8.37 0.55 -3.36
N THR A 19 7.40 1.40 -3.70
CA THR A 19 6.87 2.40 -2.78
C THR A 19 6.15 1.73 -1.60
N LEU A 20 5.36 0.69 -1.87
CA LEU A 20 4.63 -0.03 -0.82
C LEU A 20 5.59 -0.75 0.12
N ASP A 21 6.59 -1.44 -0.43
CA ASP A 21 7.60 -2.16 0.33
C ASP A 21 8.36 -1.22 1.26
N PHE A 22 8.81 -0.07 0.74
CA PHE A 22 9.45 0.96 1.55
C PHE A 22 8.56 1.43 2.70
N MET A 23 7.29 1.74 2.42
CA MET A 23 6.36 2.26 3.43
C MET A 23 6.01 1.21 4.50
N LEU A 24 5.87 -0.06 4.13
CA LEU A 24 5.43 -1.12 5.04
C LEU A 24 6.59 -1.75 5.83
N ASN A 25 7.78 -1.85 5.22
CA ASN A 25 8.91 -2.60 5.77
C ASN A 25 10.12 -1.73 6.17
N GLU A 26 10.36 -0.62 5.48
CA GLU A 26 11.58 0.20 5.67
C GLU A 26 11.33 1.51 6.42
N CYS A 27 10.07 1.93 6.56
CA CYS A 27 9.73 3.16 7.27
C CYS A 27 9.98 3.03 8.78
N SER A 28 10.56 4.06 9.40
CA SER A 28 10.72 4.11 10.86
C SER A 28 9.35 4.21 11.54
N LEU A 29 9.22 3.69 12.77
CA LEU A 29 7.95 3.64 13.53
C LEU A 29 7.18 4.97 13.63
N ASP A 30 7.86 6.12 13.53
CA ASP A 30 7.26 7.46 13.59
C ASP A 30 6.71 7.94 12.23
N GLU A 31 7.17 7.35 11.13
CA GLU A 31 6.78 7.67 9.75
C GLU A 31 5.96 6.54 9.09
N ALA A 32 5.74 5.45 9.82
CA ALA A 32 4.96 4.32 9.37
C ALA A 32 3.52 4.74 9.04
N PRO A 33 2.92 4.18 7.98
CA PRO A 33 1.56 4.52 7.60
C PRO A 33 0.58 4.04 8.66
N ASP A 34 -0.52 4.77 8.83
CA ASP A 34 -1.59 4.32 9.70
C ASP A 34 -2.47 3.25 9.04
N ALA A 35 -3.15 2.43 9.85
CA ALA A 35 -4.01 1.36 9.35
C ALA A 35 -5.18 1.85 8.49
N ALA A 36 -5.60 3.12 8.58
CA ALA A 36 -6.63 3.66 7.69
C ALA A 36 -6.05 4.00 6.31
N GLN A 37 -4.83 4.53 6.24
CA GLN A 37 -4.09 4.73 4.99
C GLN A 37 -3.83 3.41 4.27
N VAL A 38 -3.33 2.39 4.98
CA VAL A 38 -3.04 1.09 4.37
C VAL A 38 -4.32 0.41 3.86
N ARG A 39 -5.45 0.53 4.59
CA ARG A 39 -6.77 0.07 4.08
C ARG A 39 -7.18 0.81 2.81
N ALA A 40 -6.93 2.12 2.73
CA ALA A 40 -7.24 2.88 1.52
C ALA A 40 -6.39 2.40 0.33
N TRP A 41 -5.10 2.11 0.54
CA TRP A 41 -4.21 1.58 -0.49
C TRP A 41 -4.65 0.17 -0.94
N GLN A 42 -4.97 -0.72 0.00
CA GLN A 42 -5.51 -2.04 -0.29
C GLN A 42 -6.75 -1.96 -1.19
N ALA A 43 -7.69 -1.07 -0.87
CA ALA A 43 -8.90 -0.88 -1.66
C ALA A 43 -8.60 -0.39 -3.09
N VAL A 44 -7.67 0.56 -3.24
CA VAL A 44 -7.24 1.05 -4.56
C VAL A 44 -6.57 -0.06 -5.37
N LEU A 45 -5.63 -0.80 -4.76
CA LEU A 45 -4.91 -1.91 -5.40
C LEU A 45 -5.86 -3.04 -5.83
N THR A 46 -6.82 -3.38 -4.97
CA THR A 46 -7.87 -4.36 -5.26
C THR A 46 -8.73 -3.91 -6.45
N ALA A 47 -9.11 -2.63 -6.48
CA ALA A 47 -9.89 -2.06 -7.58
C ALA A 47 -9.12 -2.02 -8.91
N ARG A 48 -7.79 -1.84 -8.87
CA ARG A 48 -6.93 -1.92 -10.06
C ARG A 48 -6.81 -3.33 -10.61
N GLY A 49 -6.84 -4.34 -9.74
CA GLY A 49 -6.87 -5.75 -10.12
C GLY A 49 -5.60 -6.25 -10.81
N GLY A 50 -5.67 -7.47 -11.36
CA GLY A 50 -4.54 -8.09 -12.06
C GLY A 50 -3.30 -8.26 -11.17
N ARG A 51 -2.15 -7.74 -11.61
CA ARG A 51 -0.88 -7.84 -10.85
C ARG A 51 -0.91 -7.04 -9.53
N PHE A 52 -1.81 -6.07 -9.39
CA PHE A 52 -1.95 -5.27 -8.18
C PHE A 52 -2.63 -6.02 -7.03
N ILE A 53 -3.30 -7.14 -7.30
CA ILE A 53 -3.92 -7.97 -6.24
C ILE A 53 -2.86 -8.47 -5.25
N ARG A 54 -1.68 -8.88 -5.73
CA ARG A 54 -0.59 -9.31 -4.85
C ARG A 54 -0.13 -8.20 -3.90
N LEU A 55 -0.16 -6.95 -4.35
CA LEU A 55 0.19 -5.79 -3.52
C LEU A 55 -0.92 -5.48 -2.52
N ALA A 56 -2.19 -5.71 -2.89
CA ALA A 56 -3.30 -5.61 -1.96
C ALA A 56 -3.21 -6.68 -0.85
N ASP A 57 -2.74 -7.90 -1.17
CA ASP A 57 -2.45 -8.93 -0.18
C ASP A 57 -1.35 -8.50 0.79
N MET A 58 -0.28 -7.83 0.30
CA MET A 58 0.75 -7.26 1.18
C MET A 58 0.18 -6.24 2.17
N CYS A 59 -0.71 -5.34 1.72
CA CYS A 59 -1.42 -4.44 2.63
C CYS A 59 -2.27 -5.22 3.65
N ALA A 60 -2.92 -6.31 3.22
CA ALA A 60 -3.79 -7.11 4.08
C ALA A 60 -3.01 -7.80 5.20
N ASP A 61 -1.84 -8.35 4.87
CA ASP A 61 -0.95 -9.01 5.82
C ASP A 61 -0.46 -8.02 6.88
N TRP A 62 0.03 -6.86 6.44
CA TRP A 62 0.47 -5.80 7.35
C TRP A 62 -0.65 -5.30 8.27
N LEU A 63 -1.88 -5.17 7.76
CA LEU A 63 -3.06 -4.78 8.54
C LEU A 63 -3.50 -5.83 9.56
N ALA A 64 -3.20 -7.11 9.31
CA ALA A 64 -3.47 -8.18 10.28
C ALA A 64 -2.51 -8.08 11.47
N GLU A 65 -1.29 -7.63 11.22
CA GLU A 65 -0.27 -7.37 12.25
C GLU A 65 -0.47 -6.02 12.96
N ASN A 66 -1.05 -5.02 12.26
CA ASN A 66 -1.23 -3.64 12.71
C ASN A 66 -2.70 -3.17 12.53
N PRO A 67 -3.62 -3.54 13.45
CA PRO A 67 -5.07 -3.34 13.28
C PRO A 67 -5.59 -1.90 13.41
#